data_AF-A0A2U1TPV1-F1
#
_entry.id   AF-A0A2U1TPV1-F1
#
_cell.length_a   1.000
_cell.length_b   1.000
_cell.length_c   1.000
_cell.angle_alpha   90.00
_cell.angle_beta   90.00
_cell.angle_gamma   90.00
#
_symmetry.space_group_name_H-M   'P 1'
#
loop_
_entity.id
_entity.type
_entity.pdbx_description
1 polymer ?
#
loop_
_entity_poly.entity_id
_entity_poly.type
_entity_poly.pdbx_seq_one_letter_code
_entity_poly.pdbx_strand_id
1 'polypeptide(L)'
;MARKPLGKHRQREIRTVGLMIELYEKHHPEIDSKDKYNRLFDYAINRLERCYFGEEKPACKHCPIHCYQPARREEIKAIMRWSGPRMLLHHPILAIRHLIDDHRPVPDYPASKTGPR
;
A
#
# COMPACT_ATOMS: atom_id res chain seq x y z
N MET A 1 -16.22 -15.23 14.64
CA MET A 1 -14.80 -15.13 15.05
C MET A 1 -14.34 -13.69 14.86
N ALA A 2 -13.96 -12.99 15.93
CA ALA A 2 -13.44 -11.63 15.82
C ALA A 2 -12.10 -11.65 15.06
N ARG A 3 -11.95 -10.81 14.04
CA ARG A 3 -10.67 -10.68 13.31
C ARG A 3 -9.60 -10.18 14.28
N LYS A 4 -8.44 -10.83 14.28
CA LYS A 4 -7.27 -10.38 15.06
C LYS A 4 -6.93 -8.94 14.66
N PRO A 5 -6.63 -8.03 15.60
CA PRO A 5 -6.31 -6.65 15.25
C PRO A 5 -5.11 -6.61 14.29
N LEU A 6 -5.19 -5.71 13.31
CA LEU A 6 -4.08 -5.41 12.40
C LEU A 6 -2.84 -5.03 13.22
N GLY A 7 -1.65 -5.51 12.86
CA GLY A 7 -0.45 -5.12 13.56
C GLY A 7 0.04 -3.72 13.15
N LYS A 8 1.01 -3.21 13.91
CA LYS A 8 1.45 -1.80 13.81
C LYS A 8 1.99 -1.44 12.43
N HIS A 9 2.58 -2.37 11.68
CA HIS A 9 3.16 -2.06 10.37
C HIS A 9 2.05 -1.87 9.34
N ARG A 10 1.11 -2.81 9.25
CA ARG A 10 -0.02 -2.69 8.31
C ARG A 10 -0.94 -1.51 8.63
N GLN A 11 -1.16 -1.20 9.91
CA GLN A 11 -1.88 0.01 10.30
C GLN A 11 -1.20 1.29 9.78
N ARG A 12 0.14 1.36 9.84
CA ARG A 12 0.90 2.49 9.30
C ARG A 12 0.80 2.56 7.78
N GLU A 13 0.85 1.43 7.08
CA GLU A 13 0.65 1.42 5.63
C GLU A 13 -0.73 1.93 5.23
N ILE A 14 -1.80 1.48 5.91
CA ILE A 14 -3.17 1.98 5.69
C ILE A 14 -3.21 3.49 5.88
N ARG A 15 -2.66 4.00 7.00
CA ARG A 15 -2.62 5.43 7.28
C ARG A 15 -1.84 6.20 6.21
N THR A 16 -0.72 5.66 5.75
CA THR A 16 0.13 6.31 4.74
C THR A 16 -0.57 6.40 3.40
N VAL A 17 -1.19 5.30 2.94
CA VAL A 17 -1.96 5.27 1.70
C VAL A 17 -3.14 6.24 1.75
N GLY A 18 -3.87 6.29 2.87
CA GLY A 18 -4.99 7.23 3.05
C GLY A 18 -4.55 8.69 2.89
N LEU A 19 -3.46 9.08 3.57
CA LEU A 19 -2.92 10.44 3.47
C LEU A 19 -2.40 10.76 2.06
N MET A 20 -1.78 9.78 1.39
CA MET A 20 -1.32 9.97 0.01
C MET A 20 -2.48 10.19 -0.96
N ILE A 21 -3.58 9.45 -0.80
CA ILE A 21 -4.79 9.59 -1.61
C ILE A 21 -5.46 10.94 -1.34
N GLU A 22 -5.64 11.32 -0.07
CA GLU A 22 -6.24 12.60 0.31
C GLU A 22 -5.44 13.79 -0.25
N LEU A 23 -4.11 13.72 -0.16
CA LEU A 23 -3.24 14.76 -0.71
C LEU A 23 -3.35 14.85 -2.24
N TYR A 24 -3.47 13.71 -2.91
CA TYR A 24 -3.62 13.65 -4.38
C TYR A 24 -4.97 14.19 -4.83
N GLU A 25 -6.05 13.81 -4.15
CA GLU A 25 -7.42 14.26 -4.40
C GLU A 25 -7.53 15.79 -4.33
N LYS A 26 -6.92 16.41 -3.30
CA LYS A 26 -6.93 17.88 -3.15
C LYS A 26 -6.30 18.62 -4.32
N HIS A 27 -5.35 17.99 -5.03
CA HIS A 27 -4.68 18.60 -6.19
C HIS A 27 -5.31 18.20 -7.53
N HIS A 28 -6.02 17.08 -7.59
CA HIS A 28 -6.71 16.59 -8.78
C HIS A 28 -8.22 16.45 -8.51
N PRO A 29 -8.94 17.57 -8.33
CA PRO A 29 -10.39 17.53 -8.21
C PRO A 29 -10.97 17.17 -9.58
N GLU A 30 -11.48 15.95 -9.71
CA GLU A 30 -12.29 15.51 -10.86
C GLU A 30 -13.77 15.55 -10.47
N ILE A 31 -14.67 15.65 -11.45
CA ILE A 31 -16.11 15.52 -11.20
C ILE A 31 -16.37 14.10 -10.66
N ASP A 32 -17.01 14.01 -9.50
CA ASP A 32 -17.29 12.76 -8.77
C ASP A 32 -16.03 11.99 -8.27
N SER A 33 -14.92 12.71 -8.08
CA SER A 33 -13.64 12.11 -7.69
C SER A 33 -13.64 11.47 -6.30
N LYS A 34 -14.48 11.96 -5.39
CA LYS A 34 -14.50 11.52 -3.99
C LYS A 34 -14.91 10.05 -3.85
N ASP A 35 -15.91 9.62 -4.61
CA ASP A 35 -16.35 8.22 -4.60
C ASP A 35 -15.27 7.30 -5.21
N LYS A 36 -14.60 7.74 -6.29
CA LYS A 36 -13.47 7.04 -6.91
C LYS A 36 -12.31 6.83 -5.91
N TYR A 37 -11.89 7.87 -5.20
CA TYR A 37 -10.79 7.79 -4.24
C TYR A 37 -11.16 6.98 -3.00
N ASN A 38 -12.38 7.10 -2.50
CA ASN A 38 -12.89 6.27 -1.40
C ASN A 38 -12.87 4.78 -1.78
N ARG A 39 -13.39 4.41 -2.95
CA ARG A 39 -13.36 3.02 -3.45
C ARG A 39 -11.93 2.50 -3.59
N LEU A 40 -10.99 3.33 -4.04
CA LEU A 40 -9.59 2.96 -4.15
C LEU A 40 -8.97 2.72 -2.77
N PHE A 41 -9.29 3.56 -1.79
CA PHE A 41 -8.83 3.42 -0.42
C PHE A 41 -9.40 2.17 0.26
N ASP A 42 -10.70 1.92 0.12
CA ASP A 42 -11.36 0.71 0.64
C ASP A 42 -10.78 -0.57 0.03
N TYR A 43 -10.49 -0.52 -1.28
CA TYR A 43 -9.80 -1.60 -1.96
C TYR A 43 -8.40 -1.85 -1.36
N ALA A 44 -7.63 -0.79 -1.13
CA ALA A 44 -6.31 -0.89 -0.53
C ALA A 44 -6.36 -1.45 0.90
N ILE A 45 -7.30 -0.99 1.73
CA ILE A 45 -7.54 -1.52 3.07
C ILE A 45 -7.83 -3.02 3.01
N ASN A 46 -8.77 -3.44 2.16
CA ASN A 46 -9.13 -4.85 2.03
C ASN A 46 -7.93 -5.73 1.68
N ARG A 47 -7.02 -5.25 0.82
CA ARG A 47 -5.79 -5.96 0.45
C ARG A 47 -4.77 -6.01 1.59
N LEU A 48 -4.64 -4.94 2.38
CA LEU A 48 -3.73 -4.89 3.53
C LEU A 48 -4.24 -5.76 4.69
N GLU A 49 -5.54 -5.76 4.96
CA GLU A 49 -6.17 -6.62 5.96
C GLU A 49 -5.95 -8.10 5.68
N ARG A 50 -6.05 -8.49 4.40
CA ARG A 50 -5.93 -9.87 3.93
C ARG A 50 -4.55 -10.21 3.37
N CYS A 51 -3.53 -9.42 3.71
CA CYS A 51 -2.18 -9.65 3.20
C CYS A 51 -1.66 -11.02 3.68
N TYR A 52 -1.22 -11.83 2.71
CA TYR A 52 -0.64 -13.16 2.96
C TYR A 52 0.54 -13.12 3.94
N PHE A 53 1.45 -12.15 3.76
CA PHE A 53 2.65 -11.99 4.58
C PHE A 53 2.38 -11.33 5.96
N GLY A 54 1.16 -10.87 6.23
CA GLY A 54 0.82 -10.23 7.50
C GLY A 54 1.74 -9.05 7.85
N GLU A 55 2.42 -9.11 8.99
CA GLU A 55 3.35 -8.06 9.45
C GLU A 55 4.76 -8.16 8.86
N GLU A 56 5.11 -9.31 8.27
CA GLU A 56 6.38 -9.56 7.56
C GLU A 56 6.29 -9.16 6.08
N LYS A 57 5.20 -8.47 5.72
CA LYS A 57 4.95 -7.95 4.39
C LYS A 57 6.11 -7.06 3.92
N PRO A 58 6.64 -7.28 2.70
CA PRO A 58 7.53 -6.33 2.05
C PRO A 58 6.75 -5.17 1.45
N ALA A 59 7.45 -4.10 1.08
CA ALA A 59 6.86 -2.99 0.35
C ALA A 59 6.01 -3.48 -0.85
N CYS A 60 4.81 -2.90 -1.04
CA CYS A 60 3.87 -3.32 -2.10
C CYS A 60 4.51 -3.34 -3.51
N LYS A 61 5.49 -2.47 -3.76
CA LYS A 61 6.21 -2.39 -5.03
C LYS A 61 7.14 -3.59 -5.27
N HIS A 62 7.64 -4.21 -4.20
CA HIS A 62 8.54 -5.36 -4.20
C HIS A 62 7.84 -6.67 -3.85
N CYS A 63 6.54 -6.62 -3.58
CA CYS A 63 5.76 -7.80 -3.23
C CYS A 63 5.75 -8.80 -4.41
N PRO A 64 6.16 -10.06 -4.18
CA PRO A 64 6.23 -11.07 -5.22
C PRO A 64 4.85 -11.62 -5.58
N ILE A 65 3.83 -11.35 -4.75
CA ILE A 65 2.43 -11.69 -5.01
C ILE A 65 1.74 -10.53 -5.74
N HIS A 66 1.13 -10.83 -6.88
CA HIS A 66 0.25 -9.91 -7.61
C HIS A 66 -1.14 -9.83 -6.97
N CYS A 67 -1.28 -9.06 -5.88
CA CYS A 67 -2.55 -8.95 -5.15
C CYS A 67 -3.48 -7.82 -5.64
N TYR A 68 -2.95 -6.83 -6.36
CA TYR A 68 -3.74 -5.73 -6.94
C TYR A 68 -4.16 -6.07 -8.36
N GLN A 69 -5.40 -5.69 -8.72
CA GLN A 69 -5.83 -5.65 -10.12
C GLN A 69 -4.96 -4.63 -10.89
N PRO A 70 -4.60 -4.91 -12.17
CA PRO A 70 -3.70 -4.05 -12.95
C PRO A 70 -4.11 -2.56 -12.94
N ALA A 71 -5.38 -2.26 -13.24
CA ALA A 71 -5.89 -0.89 -13.24
C ALA A 71 -5.73 -0.19 -11.88
N ARG A 72 -6.13 -0.85 -10.79
CA ARG A 72 -5.99 -0.30 -9.41
C ARG A 72 -4.53 -0.12 -9.00
N ARG A 73 -3.64 -0.98 -9.49
CA ARG A 73 -2.20 -0.88 -9.25
C ARG A 73 -1.61 0.36 -9.93
N GLU A 74 -2.04 0.66 -11.14
CA GLU A 74 -1.59 1.86 -11.87
C GLU A 74 -2.09 3.13 -11.20
N GLU A 75 -3.37 3.16 -10.78
CA GLU A 75 -3.94 4.26 -10.00
C GLU A 75 -3.12 4.56 -8.73
N ILE A 76 -2.87 3.53 -7.90
CA ILE A 76 -2.09 3.71 -6.67
C ILE A 76 -0.64 4.10 -6.96
N LYS A 77 -0.02 3.56 -8.02
CA LYS A 77 1.35 3.96 -8.40
C LYS A 77 1.42 5.42 -8.81
N ALA A 78 0.43 5.93 -9.55
CA ALA A 78 0.37 7.33 -9.92
C ALA A 78 0.27 8.23 -8.67
N ILE A 79 -0.59 7.86 -7.72
CA ILE A 79 -0.75 8.54 -6.43
C ILE A 79 0.54 8.49 -5.62
N MET A 80 1.14 7.31 -5.43
CA MET A 80 2.41 7.17 -4.69
C MET A 80 3.54 7.99 -5.32
N ARG A 81 3.65 8.02 -6.65
CA ARG A 81 4.68 8.79 -7.36
C ARG A 81 4.51 10.30 -7.18
N TRP A 82 3.27 10.79 -7.20
CA TRP A 82 2.99 12.22 -7.06
C TRP A 82 3.01 12.67 -5.60
N SER A 83 2.37 11.92 -4.71
CA SER A 83 2.24 12.22 -3.28
C SER A 83 3.51 11.92 -2.49
N GLY A 84 4.30 10.92 -2.88
CA GLY A 84 5.50 10.48 -2.14
C GLY A 84 6.48 11.61 -1.79
N PRO A 85 7.01 12.36 -2.77
CA PRO A 85 7.91 13.49 -2.51
C PRO A 85 7.24 14.61 -1.68
N ARG A 86 5.92 14.80 -1.85
CA ARG A 86 5.13 15.86 -1.18
C ARG A 86 4.75 15.50 0.25
N MET A 87 4.66 14.21 0.57
CA MET A 87 4.43 13.72 1.92
C MET A 87 5.54 14.15 2.88
N LEU A 88 6.76 14.41 2.40
CA LEU A 88 7.84 14.97 3.22
C LEU A 88 7.51 16.39 3.73
N LEU A 89 6.75 17.17 2.97
CA LEU A 89 6.36 18.53 3.34
C LEU A 89 5.21 18.56 4.34
N HIS A 90 4.25 17.63 4.21
CA HIS A 90 3.05 17.60 5.06
C HIS A 90 3.19 16.68 6.28
N HIS A 91 3.88 15.54 6.12
CA HIS A 91 4.00 14.48 7.11
C HIS A 91 5.43 13.90 7.14
N PRO A 92 6.45 14.71 7.46
CA PRO A 92 7.86 14.33 7.32
C PRO A 92 8.23 13.02 8.03
N ILE A 93 7.78 12.83 9.27
CA ILE A 93 8.07 11.62 10.06
C ILE A 93 7.48 10.37 9.41
N LEU A 94 6.24 10.45 8.91
CA LEU A 94 5.57 9.32 8.27
C LEU A 94 6.20 9.01 6.92
N ALA A 95 6.53 10.04 6.15
CA ALA A 95 7.17 9.90 4.84
C ALA A 95 8.54 9.23 4.96
N ILE A 96 9.40 9.68 5.87
CA ILE A 96 10.71 9.07 6.12
C ILE A 96 10.54 7.60 6.52
N ARG A 97 9.61 7.30 7.44
CA ARG A 97 9.37 5.92 7.87
C ARG A 97 8.83 5.03 6.76
N HIS A 98 7.99 5.57 5.87
CA HIS A 98 7.52 4.85 4.70
C HIS A 98 8.65 4.54 3.72
N LEU A 99 9.56 5.49 3.50
CA LEU A 99 10.76 5.27 2.68
C LEU A 99 11.68 4.20 3.28
N ILE A 100 11.83 4.15 4.60
CA ILE A 100 12.58 3.08 5.28
C ILE A 100 11.88 1.73 5.10
N ASP A 101 10.56 1.67 5.30
CA ASP A 101 9.77 0.44 5.11
C ASP A 101 9.85 -0.05 3.63
N ASP A 102 10.10 0.85 2.68
CA ASP A 102 10.30 0.54 1.26
C ASP A 102 11.55 -0.31 0.97
N HIS A 103 12.54 -0.26 1.87
CA HIS A 103 13.77 -1.03 1.80
C HIS A 103 13.71 -2.36 2.58
N ARG A 104 12.55 -2.74 3.12
CA ARG A 104 12.40 -4.04 3.79
C ARG A 104 12.71 -5.20 2.84
N PRO A 105 13.45 -6.22 3.30
CA PRO A 105 13.79 -7.37 2.47
C PRO A 105 12.52 -8.08 2.01
N VAL A 106 12.52 -8.54 0.76
CA VAL A 106 11.45 -9.35 0.20
C VAL A 106 11.56 -10.76 0.80
N PRO A 107 10.53 -11.28 1.48
CA PRO A 107 10.51 -12.67 1.92
C PRO A 107 10.64 -13.61 0.72
N ASP A 108 11.35 -14.71 0.89
CA ASP A 108 11.54 -15.70 -0.17
C ASP A 108 10.19 -16.29 -0.61
N TYR A 109 9.81 -16.05 -1.87
CA TYR A 109 8.57 -16.53 -2.47
C TYR A 109 8.70 -16.67 -3.99
N PRO A 110 8.31 -17.80 -4.59
CA PRO A 110 7.87 -19.06 -3.97
C PRO A 110 9.07 -19.97 -3.64
N ALA A 111 9.01 -20.73 -2.54
CA ALA A 111 9.86 -21.92 -2.44
C ALA A 111 9.53 -22.83 -3.63
N SER A 112 10.47 -22.98 -4.54
CA SER A 112 10.36 -23.82 -5.73
C SER A 112 9.81 -25.21 -5.36
N LYS A 113 8.71 -25.64 -5.98
CA LYS A 113 8.41 -27.07 -6.08
C LYS A 113 9.31 -27.69 -7.15
N THR A 114 10.60 -27.84 -6.84
CA THR A 114 11.53 -28.68 -7.59
C THR A 114 12.19 -29.64 -6.60
N GLY A 115 11.40 -30.59 -6.11
CA GLY A 115 11.94 -31.88 -5.66
C GLY A 115 12.01 -32.82 -6.86
N PRO A 116 13.02 -33.70 -6.96
CA PRO A 116 13.17 -34.59 -8.10
C PRO A 116 12.02 -35.61 -8.14
N ARG A 117 11.43 -35.81 -9.31
CA ARG A 117 10.69 -37.03 -9.66
C ARG A 117 11.40 -37.70 -10.82
#